data_AF-A0ABD3MEU4-F1
#
_entry.id   AF-A0ABD3MEU4-F1
#
_cell.length_a   1.000
_cell.length_b   1.000
_cell.length_c   1.000
_cell.angle_alpha   90.00
_cell.angle_beta   90.00
_cell.angle_gamma   90.00
#
_symmetry.space_group_name_H-M   'P 1'
#
loop_
_entity.id
_entity.type
_entity.pdbx_description
1 polymer ?
#
loop_
_entity_poly.entity_id
_entity_poly.type
_entity_poly.pdbx_seq_one_letter_code
_entity_poly.pdbx_strand_id
1 'polypeptide(L)'
;MSEEYTLEKCKILAEKASSVNDLPYQCKRYPEAVKAVGHPSSSASTTEGVKRQETEGSKYAGMQGGLAAQANKKKGLESHAQIQRRLTNTRRFTKQA
;
A
#
# COMPACT_ATOMS: atom_id res chain seq x y z
N MET A 1 -26.28 18.81 -23.06
CA MET A 1 -24.90 19.05 -23.51
C MET A 1 -24.17 17.72 -23.42
N SER A 2 -24.19 16.94 -24.50
CA SER A 2 -23.43 15.68 -24.56
C SER A 2 -21.98 16.05 -24.84
N GLU A 3 -21.22 16.33 -23.79
CA GLU A 3 -19.79 16.58 -23.93
C GLU A 3 -19.14 15.30 -24.49
N GLU A 4 -18.73 15.34 -25.75
CA GLU A 4 -17.97 14.27 -26.37
C GLU A 4 -16.55 14.30 -25.78
N TYR A 5 -16.32 13.35 -24.87
CA TYR A 5 -15.00 13.09 -24.32
C TYR A 5 -14.21 12.27 -25.33
N THR A 6 -13.34 12.94 -26.08
CA THR A 6 -12.33 12.28 -26.91
C THR A 6 -11.30 11.58 -26.02
N LEU A 7 -10.64 10.56 -26.58
CA LEU A 7 -9.67 9.72 -25.87
C LEU A 7 -8.55 10.57 -25.23
N GLU A 8 -8.11 11.63 -25.91
CA GLU A 8 -7.10 12.58 -25.44
C GLU A 8 -7.55 13.37 -24.20
N LYS A 9 -8.79 13.88 -24.19
CA LYS A 9 -9.34 14.59 -23.03
C LYS A 9 -9.43 13.66 -21.81
N CYS A 10 -9.82 12.40 -22.03
CA CYS A 10 -9.85 11.41 -20.97
C CYS A 10 -8.46 11.07 -20.41
N LYS A 11 -7.41 11.10 -21.23
CA LYS A 11 -6.01 10.93 -20.76
C LYS A 11 -5.58 12.10 -19.87
N ILE A 12 -5.87 13.34 -20.26
CA ILE A 12 -5.55 14.53 -19.45
C ILE A 12 -6.31 14.50 -18.11
N LEU A 13 -7.57 14.07 -18.13
CA LEU A 13 -8.35 13.92 -16.90
C LEU A 13 -7.84 12.77 -16.04
N ALA A 14 -7.39 11.68 -16.65
CA ALA A 14 -6.81 10.54 -15.95
C ALA A 14 -5.52 10.91 -15.22
N GLU A 15 -4.63 11.69 -15.84
CA GLU A 15 -3.39 12.16 -15.20
C GLU A 15 -3.65 13.03 -13.95
N LYS A 16 -4.79 13.73 -13.92
CA LYS A 16 -5.19 14.59 -12.80
C LYS A 16 -6.05 13.87 -11.76
N ALA A 17 -6.59 12.70 -12.09
CA ALA A 17 -7.50 11.98 -11.22
C ALA A 17 -6.73 11.17 -10.18
N SER A 18 -7.18 11.23 -8.93
CA SER A 18 -6.61 10.45 -7.82
C SER A 18 -7.15 9.01 -7.79
N SER A 19 -8.30 8.77 -8.42
CA SER A 19 -8.98 7.49 -8.44
C SER A 19 -9.80 7.31 -9.72
N VAL A 20 -9.96 6.05 -10.16
CA VAL A 20 -10.77 5.68 -11.33
C VAL A 20 -12.23 6.13 -11.17
N ASN A 21 -12.70 6.29 -9.94
CA ASN A 21 -14.05 6.76 -9.66
C ASN A 21 -14.27 8.23 -10.02
N ASP A 22 -13.22 9.04 -10.02
CA ASP A 22 -13.27 10.46 -10.32
C ASP A 22 -13.32 10.75 -11.83
N LEU A 23 -13.11 9.72 -12.68
CA LEU A 23 -13.25 9.86 -14.13
C LEU A 23 -14.73 9.93 -14.55
N PRO A 24 -15.07 10.81 -15.52
CA PRO A 24 -16.39 10.82 -16.15
C PRO A 24 -16.75 9.45 -16.74
N TYR A 25 -18.04 9.11 -16.75
CA TYR A 25 -18.52 7.81 -17.23
C TYR A 25 -18.11 7.53 -18.69
N GLN A 26 -18.07 8.55 -19.54
CA GLN A 26 -17.59 8.41 -20.92
C GLN A 26 -16.11 7.99 -20.98
N CYS A 27 -15.29 8.47 -20.03
CA CYS A 27 -13.87 8.13 -19.96
C CYS A 27 -13.59 6.73 -19.40
N LYS A 28 -14.51 6.16 -18.61
CA LYS A 28 -14.39 4.78 -18.12
C LYS A 28 -14.50 3.74 -19.22
N ARG A 29 -15.08 4.10 -20.38
CA ARG A 29 -15.13 3.25 -21.57
C ARG A 29 -13.77 3.09 -22.24
N TYR A 30 -12.83 4.00 -21.99
CA TYR A 30 -11.48 3.93 -22.55
C TYR A 30 -10.54 3.25 -21.57
N PRO A 31 -10.13 1.99 -21.83
CA PRO A 31 -9.28 1.25 -20.90
C PRO A 31 -7.90 1.88 -20.72
N GLU A 32 -7.40 2.64 -21.71
CA GLU A 32 -6.14 3.37 -21.61
C GLU A 32 -6.19 4.49 -20.55
N ALA A 33 -7.29 5.24 -20.50
CA ALA A 33 -7.46 6.32 -19.52
C ALA A 33 -7.61 5.75 -18.10
N VAL A 34 -8.36 4.65 -17.93
CA VAL A 34 -8.53 3.99 -16.63
C VAL A 34 -7.21 3.43 -16.09
N LYS A 35 -6.39 2.82 -16.96
CA LYS A 35 -5.06 2.32 -16.58
C LYS A 35 -4.12 3.45 -16.16
N ALA A 36 -4.20 4.61 -16.80
CA ALA A 36 -3.38 5.77 -16.43
C ALA A 36 -3.68 6.28 -15.01
N VAL A 37 -4.95 6.24 -14.55
CA VAL A 37 -5.32 6.63 -13.16
C VAL A 37 -4.88 5.59 -12.13
N GLY A 38 -4.98 4.31 -12.46
CA GLY A 38 -4.56 3.23 -11.55
C GLY A 38 -3.05 3.13 -11.38
N HIS A 39 -2.29 3.66 -12.33
CA HIS A 39 -0.82 3.59 -12.37
C HIS A 39 -0.22 4.94 -12.86
N PRO A 40 -0.27 6.02 -12.06
CA PRO A 40 0.51 7.20 -12.37
C PRO A 40 1.99 6.83 -12.24
N SER A 41 2.68 6.70 -13.37
CA SER A 41 4.08 6.29 -13.54
C SER A 41 4.40 4.80 -13.30
N SER A 42 4.17 3.97 -14.31
CA SER A 42 5.10 2.86 -14.58
C SER A 42 5.08 2.54 -16.06
N SER A 43 5.94 3.23 -16.82
CA SER A 43 6.54 2.59 -17.98
C SER A 43 7.14 1.26 -17.52
N ALA A 44 6.65 0.17 -18.12
CA ALA A 44 7.01 -1.22 -17.85
C ALA A 44 6.63 -1.79 -16.47
N SER A 45 5.39 -2.26 -16.33
CA SER A 45 5.16 -3.65 -15.88
C SER A 45 3.71 -4.05 -16.09
N THR A 46 3.50 -4.82 -17.15
CA THR A 46 2.27 -5.56 -17.39
C THR A 46 2.11 -6.61 -16.29
N THR A 47 0.87 -6.78 -15.83
CA THR A 47 0.29 -7.93 -15.11
C THR A 47 0.43 -8.00 -13.57
N GLU A 48 -0.77 -8.03 -12.97
CA GLU A 48 -1.15 -8.84 -11.80
C GLU A 48 -0.78 -8.33 -10.39
N GLY A 49 -1.79 -7.72 -9.78
CA GLY A 49 -1.99 -7.76 -8.33
C GLY A 49 -1.33 -6.63 -7.58
N VAL A 50 -2.12 -6.02 -6.69
CA VAL A 50 -1.63 -5.19 -5.59
C VAL A 50 -0.70 -6.04 -4.71
N LYS A 51 0.54 -6.26 -5.14
CA LYS A 51 1.63 -6.46 -4.20
C LYS A 51 1.81 -5.09 -3.58
N ARG A 52 1.21 -4.91 -2.41
CA ARG A 52 1.86 -4.11 -1.36
C ARG A 52 3.28 -4.64 -1.31
N GLN A 53 4.19 -4.02 -2.05
CA GLN A 53 5.59 -4.09 -1.73
C GLN A 53 5.65 -3.42 -0.37
N GLU A 54 5.42 -4.22 0.68
CA GLU A 54 6.08 -3.95 1.93
C GLU A 54 7.52 -3.75 1.52
N THR A 55 7.98 -2.50 1.58
CA THR A 55 9.39 -2.18 1.49
C THR A 55 10.02 -2.83 2.72
N GLU A 56 10.25 -4.15 2.66
CA GLU A 56 10.83 -4.92 3.76
C GLU A 56 12.21 -4.34 4.14
N GLY A 57 12.86 -3.65 3.20
CA GLY A 57 14.11 -2.91 3.42
C GLY A 57 13.96 -1.61 4.23
N SER A 58 12.76 -1.04 4.35
CA SER A 58 12.56 0.26 5.02
C SER A 58 12.11 0.15 6.48
N LYS A 59 11.56 -1.00 6.89
CA LYS A 59 10.99 -1.17 8.25
C LYS A 59 12.01 -0.96 9.39
N TYR A 60 13.30 -1.16 9.10
CA TYR A 60 14.40 -1.01 10.06
C TYR A 60 15.34 0.15 9.71
N ALA A 61 15.02 0.94 8.66
CA ALA A 61 15.83 2.06 8.25
C ALA A 61 15.79 3.15 9.32
N GLY A 62 16.97 3.64 9.73
CA GLY A 62 17.11 4.65 10.80
C GLY A 62 17.03 4.10 12.22
N MET A 63 16.76 2.81 12.43
CA MET A 63 16.77 2.22 13.77
C MET A 63 18.21 1.91 14.22
N GLN A 64 18.61 2.39 15.39
CA GLN A 64 19.89 2.01 15.99
C GLN A 64 19.89 0.49 16.25
N GLY A 65 20.75 -0.26 15.55
CA GLY A 65 20.75 -1.73 15.58
C GLY A 65 19.74 -2.41 14.64
N GLY A 66 19.25 -1.71 13.60
CA GLY A 66 18.28 -2.25 12.63
C GLY A 66 18.67 -3.59 11.99
N LEU A 67 19.96 -3.78 11.68
CA LEU A 67 20.48 -5.04 11.13
C LEU A 67 20.30 -6.23 12.11
N ALA A 68 20.55 -6.01 13.39
CA ALA A 68 20.38 -7.04 14.42
C ALA A 68 18.89 -7.40 14.60
N ALA A 69 18.00 -6.41 14.56
CA ALA A 69 16.56 -6.64 14.63
C ALA A 69 16.03 -7.41 13.40
N GLN A 70 16.55 -7.11 12.21
CA GLN A 70 16.23 -7.85 11.00
C GLN A 70 16.71 -9.31 11.07
N ALA A 71 17.93 -9.54 11.57
CA ALA A 71 18.47 -10.88 11.77
C ALA A 71 17.67 -11.70 12.81
N ASN A 72 17.25 -11.06 13.91
CA ASN A 72 16.43 -11.69 14.95
C ASN A 72 15.03 -12.06 14.43
N LYS A 73 14.40 -11.19 13.63
CA LYS A 73 13.13 -11.51 12.96
C LYS A 73 13.28 -12.75 12.07
N LYS A 74 14.35 -12.84 11.27
CA LYS A 74 14.61 -14.02 10.41
C LYS A 74 14.80 -15.30 11.21
N LYS A 75 15.40 -15.22 12.40
CA LYS A 75 15.60 -16.35 13.32
C LYS A 75 14.37 -16.68 14.18
N GLY A 76 13.28 -15.93 14.07
CA GLY A 76 12.09 -16.10 14.90
C GLY A 76 12.30 -15.69 16.37
N LEU A 77 13.34 -14.93 16.67
CA LEU A 77 13.61 -14.45 18.02
C LEU A 77 12.69 -13.28 18.34
N GLU A 78 12.07 -13.34 19.52
CA GLU A 78 11.18 -12.30 20.01
C GLU A 78 11.93 -10.98 20.25
N SER A 79 11.29 -9.85 19.94
CA SER A 79 11.82 -8.54 20.31
C SER A 79 11.70 -8.29 21.81
N HIS A 80 12.52 -7.39 22.35
CA HIS A 80 12.46 -7.03 23.77
C HIS A 80 11.05 -6.58 24.20
N ALA A 81 10.35 -5.81 23.35
CA ALA A 81 8.98 -5.39 23.61
C ALA A 81 7.98 -6.57 23.63
N GLN A 82 8.17 -7.59 22.78
CA GLN A 82 7.34 -8.80 22.80
C GLN A 82 7.58 -9.61 24.09
N ILE A 83 8.84 -9.73 24.51
CA ILE A 83 9.22 -10.38 25.78
C ILE A 83 8.58 -9.65 26.95
N GLN A 84 8.67 -8.31 27.01
CA GLN A 84 8.03 -7.50 28.05
C GLN A 84 6.51 -7.72 28.09
N ARG A 85 5.83 -7.76 26.94
CA ARG A 85 4.38 -8.04 26.89
C ARG A 85 4.05 -9.43 27.41
N ARG A 86 4.82 -10.46 27.03
CA ARG A 86 4.59 -11.83 27.53
C ARG A 86 4.75 -11.91 29.04
N LEU A 87 5.75 -11.24 29.59
CA LEU A 87 6.05 -11.27 31.02
C LEU A 87 5.08 -10.41 31.85
N THR A 88 4.63 -9.27 31.32
CA THR A 88 3.75 -8.33 32.05
C THR A 88 2.25 -8.62 31.88
N ASN A 89 1.83 -9.34 30.85
CA ASN A 89 0.43 -9.70 30.60
C ASN A 89 -0.04 -10.94 31.38
N THR A 90 0.57 -11.21 32.54
CA THR A 90 0.22 -12.33 33.44
C THR A 90 -0.86 -11.96 34.45
N ARG A 91 -1.13 -10.66 34.64
CA ARG A 91 -2.19 -10.16 35.54
C ARG A 91 -3.33 -9.54 34.73
N ARG A 92 -4.11 -10.36 34.04
CA ARG A 92 -5.46 -9.93 33.65
C ARG A 92 -6.28 -9.82 34.93
N PHE A 93 -6.61 -8.60 35.33
CA PHE A 93 -7.62 -8.34 36.37
C PHE A 93 -9.00 -8.74 35.83
N THR A 94 -9.26 -10.03 35.70
CA THR A 94 -10.63 -10.50 35.54
C THR A 94 -11.29 -10.36 36.90
N LYS A 95 -12.26 -9.44 37.01
CA LYS A 95 -13.19 -9.42 38.15
C LYS A 95 -13.78 -10.82 38.26
N GLN A 96 -13.56 -11.51 39.38
CA GLN A 96 -14.24 -12.78 39.64
C GLN A 96 -15.75 -12.52 39.59
N ALA A 97 -16.45 -13.32 38.81
CA ALA A 97 -17.91 -13.26 38.67
C ALA A 97 -18.58 -13.78 39.94
#